data_AF-A0A9E2EUB1-F1
#
_entry.id   AF-A0A9E2EUB1-F1
#
_cell.length_a   1.000
_cell.length_b   1.000
_cell.length_c   1.000
_cell.angle_alpha   90.00
_cell.angle_beta   90.00
_cell.angle_gamma   90.00
#
_symmetry.space_group_name_H-M   'P 1'
#
loop_
_entity.id
_entity.type
_entity.pdbx_description
1 polymer ?
#
loop_
_entity_poly.entity_id
_entity_poly.type
_entity_poly.pdbx_seq_one_letter_code
_entity_poly.pdbx_strand_id
1 'polypeptide(L)'
;MNDKSISDLTGLEDFPKLENLWVNDNLLTSLDVSQNPLLKFVFAENNMLTNVTLSNLTILEKLELSDNQLTEVDLSDNSLLQLLSLVNNSLTSLDISSVASSIQLNTFAIENNPLTCIKVNAEMFNDIPSQWTKDEEDIFALECN
;
A
#
# COMPACT_ATOMS: atom_id res chain seq x y z
N MET A 1 9.25 15.04 3.77
CA MET A 1 8.83 16.20 2.98
C MET A 1 7.39 16.56 3.34
N ASN A 2 7.04 16.54 4.62
CA ASN A 2 5.64 16.49 5.04
C ASN A 2 5.11 17.89 5.33
N ASP A 3 3.82 18.11 5.05
CA ASP A 3 3.14 19.39 5.30
C ASP A 3 3.89 20.56 4.62
N LYS A 4 4.13 20.41 3.32
CA LYS A 4 4.86 21.39 2.48
C LYS A 4 4.08 21.82 1.25
N SER A 5 2.83 21.39 1.12
CA SER A 5 1.98 21.64 -0.06
C SER A 5 2.66 21.18 -1.36
N ILE A 6 3.43 20.09 -1.29
CA ILE A 6 4.11 19.52 -2.47
C ILE A 6 3.05 18.81 -3.31
N SER A 7 3.01 19.14 -4.60
CA SER A 7 2.11 18.51 -5.57
C SER A 7 2.85 17.75 -6.66
N ASP A 8 4.18 17.81 -6.68
CA ASP A 8 5.03 17.22 -7.72
C ASP A 8 6.33 16.70 -7.10
N LEU A 9 6.68 15.46 -7.42
CA LEU A 9 7.91 14.78 -7.01
C LEU A 9 8.82 14.47 -8.21
N THR A 10 8.62 15.13 -9.35
CA THR A 10 9.54 15.05 -10.48
C THR A 10 10.99 15.26 -10.01
N GLY A 11 11.90 14.41 -10.45
CA GLY A 11 13.29 14.35 -10.00
C GLY A 11 13.54 13.30 -8.91
N LEU A 12 12.50 12.65 -8.37
CA LEU A 12 12.67 11.52 -7.44
C LEU A 12 13.45 10.35 -8.08
N GLU A 13 13.32 10.19 -9.40
CA GLU A 13 14.04 9.22 -10.22
C GLU A 13 15.57 9.38 -10.17
N ASP A 14 16.08 10.58 -9.85
CA ASP A 14 17.52 10.84 -9.71
C ASP A 14 18.09 10.37 -8.37
N PHE A 15 17.25 9.79 -7.49
CA PHE A 15 17.64 9.27 -6.18
C PHE A 15 17.50 7.73 -6.07
N PRO A 16 18.22 6.93 -6.87
CA PRO A 16 18.09 5.46 -6.88
C PRO A 16 18.56 4.79 -5.59
N LYS A 17 19.21 5.54 -4.69
CA LYS A 17 19.66 5.08 -3.37
C LYS A 17 18.73 5.51 -2.22
N LEU A 18 17.58 6.09 -2.53
CA LEU A 18 16.61 6.49 -1.52
C LEU A 18 16.06 5.24 -0.82
N GLU A 19 16.19 5.19 0.51
CA GLU A 19 15.68 4.06 1.32
C GLU A 19 14.35 4.40 2.02
N ASN A 20 14.09 5.69 2.28
CA ASN A 20 12.91 6.13 3.01
C ASN A 20 12.30 7.36 2.33
N LEU A 21 11.00 7.29 2.06
CA LEU A 21 10.23 8.41 1.54
C LEU A 21 9.12 8.77 2.51
N TRP A 22 9.13 10.02 2.98
CA TRP A 22 8.04 10.61 3.76
C TRP A 22 7.50 11.80 2.99
N VAL A 23 6.25 11.72 2.55
CA VAL A 23 5.55 12.76 1.79
C VAL A 23 4.12 12.97 2.30
N ASN A 24 3.88 12.66 3.56
CA ASN A 24 2.59 12.79 4.22
C ASN A 24 2.11 14.26 4.20
N ASP A 25 0.80 14.45 4.24
CA ASP A 25 0.17 15.78 4.38
C ASP A 25 0.60 16.72 3.24
N ASN A 26 0.36 16.29 2.00
CA ASN A 26 0.72 17.05 0.80
C ASN A 26 -0.44 17.06 -0.19
N LEU A 27 -0.17 17.50 -1.42
CA LEU A 27 -1.16 17.68 -2.47
C LEU A 27 -0.85 16.79 -3.68
N LEU A 28 -0.18 15.65 -3.46
CA LEU A 28 0.19 14.73 -4.53
C LEU A 28 -1.06 14.08 -5.11
N THR A 29 -1.16 14.05 -6.44
CA THR A 29 -2.22 13.35 -7.17
C THR A 29 -1.77 12.00 -7.72
N SER A 30 -0.46 11.78 -7.79
CA SER A 30 0.21 10.58 -8.26
C SER A 30 1.55 10.41 -7.54
N LEU A 31 1.99 9.17 -7.37
CA LEU A 31 3.31 8.84 -6.83
C LEU A 31 3.95 7.73 -7.68
N ASP A 32 5.05 8.05 -8.36
CA ASP A 32 5.88 7.06 -9.05
C ASP A 32 7.21 6.91 -8.32
N VAL A 33 7.46 5.71 -7.80
CA VAL A 33 8.69 5.34 -7.07
C VAL A 33 9.42 4.18 -7.77
N SER A 34 9.07 3.86 -9.01
CA SER A 34 9.61 2.72 -9.77
C SER A 34 11.13 2.81 -10.02
N GLN A 35 11.70 4.02 -9.93
CA GLN A 35 13.13 4.28 -10.10
C GLN A 35 13.91 4.28 -8.76
N ASN A 36 13.25 3.95 -7.65
CA ASN A 36 13.84 3.94 -6.30
C ASN A 36 13.83 2.53 -5.69
N PRO A 37 14.50 1.53 -6.32
CA PRO A 37 14.37 0.11 -5.95
C PRO A 37 14.89 -0.25 -4.55
N LEU A 38 15.58 0.69 -3.89
CA LEU A 38 16.08 0.51 -2.52
C LEU A 38 15.13 1.07 -1.44
N LEU A 39 13.95 1.57 -1.81
CA LEU A 39 12.95 2.01 -0.84
C LEU A 39 12.50 0.84 0.05
N LYS A 40 12.62 1.05 1.36
CA LYS A 40 12.12 0.18 2.41
C LYS A 40 10.85 0.73 3.02
N PHE A 41 10.75 2.05 3.16
CA PHE A 41 9.59 2.70 3.77
C PHE A 41 9.04 3.81 2.87
N VAL A 42 7.75 3.74 2.59
CA VAL A 42 6.99 4.78 1.88
C VAL A 42 5.81 5.19 2.74
N PHE A 43 5.81 6.45 3.15
CA PHE A 43 4.74 7.10 3.89
C PHE A 43 4.23 8.25 3.03
N ALA A 44 2.97 8.16 2.58
CA ALA A 44 2.32 9.14 1.73
C ALA A 44 0.86 9.37 2.14
N GLU A 45 0.57 9.26 3.44
CA GLU A 45 -0.76 9.52 3.98
C GLU A 45 -1.22 10.96 3.74
N ASN A 46 -2.54 11.21 3.76
CA ASN A 46 -3.14 12.55 3.62
C ASN A 46 -2.66 13.28 2.36
N ASN A 47 -2.92 12.67 1.20
CA ASN A 47 -2.68 13.26 -0.11
C ASN A 47 -3.98 13.17 -0.97
N MET A 48 -3.85 13.37 -2.27
CA MET A 48 -4.95 13.19 -3.24
C MET A 48 -4.58 12.12 -4.27
N LEU A 49 -3.81 11.10 -3.86
CA LEU A 49 -3.29 10.09 -4.78
C LEU A 49 -4.44 9.32 -5.41
N THR A 50 -4.50 9.35 -6.73
CA THR A 50 -5.43 8.54 -7.54
C THR A 50 -4.74 7.34 -8.17
N ASN A 51 -3.41 7.36 -8.20
CA ASN A 51 -2.56 6.27 -8.67
C ASN A 51 -1.22 6.26 -7.93
N VAL A 52 -0.65 5.06 -7.82
CA VAL A 52 0.70 4.82 -7.32
C VAL A 52 1.40 3.78 -8.20
N THR A 53 2.68 3.98 -8.48
CA THR A 53 3.52 3.00 -9.18
C THR A 53 4.56 2.45 -8.22
N LEU A 54 4.37 1.19 -7.79
CA LEU A 54 5.16 0.51 -6.75
C LEU A 54 6.04 -0.63 -7.30
N SER A 55 6.21 -0.70 -8.62
CA SER A 55 6.95 -1.75 -9.31
C SER A 55 8.45 -1.73 -8.97
N ASN A 56 9.07 -2.92 -8.99
CA ASN A 56 10.49 -3.12 -8.63
C ASN A 56 10.88 -2.82 -7.18
N LEU A 57 9.93 -2.52 -6.28
CA LEU A 57 10.20 -2.29 -4.86
C LEU A 57 10.21 -3.62 -4.07
N THR A 58 11.14 -4.50 -4.44
CA THR A 58 11.22 -5.88 -3.91
C THR A 58 11.64 -5.97 -2.44
N ILE A 59 12.19 -4.89 -1.88
CA ILE A 59 12.60 -4.80 -0.46
C ILE A 59 11.71 -3.86 0.36
N LEU A 60 10.54 -3.48 -0.17
CA LEU A 60 9.61 -2.61 0.55
C LEU A 60 9.05 -3.33 1.77
N GLU A 61 9.23 -2.73 2.94
CA GLU A 61 8.80 -3.27 4.23
C GLU A 61 7.57 -2.55 4.78
N LYS A 62 7.40 -1.25 4.51
CA LYS A 62 6.27 -0.45 5.01
C LYS A 62 5.70 0.45 3.93
N LEU A 63 4.38 0.37 3.77
CA LEU A 63 3.62 1.19 2.86
C LEU A 63 2.38 1.75 3.55
N GLU A 64 2.33 3.07 3.69
CA GLU A 64 1.20 3.81 4.26
C GLU A 64 0.68 4.79 3.20
N LEU A 65 -0.52 4.50 2.69
CA LEU A 65 -1.21 5.29 1.67
C LEU A 65 -2.61 5.71 2.14
N SER A 66 -2.83 5.73 3.45
CA SER A 66 -4.13 6.10 4.02
C SER A 66 -4.54 7.54 3.67
N ASP A 67 -5.84 7.81 3.66
CA ASP A 67 -6.40 9.13 3.36
C ASP A 67 -5.96 9.63 1.98
N ASN A 68 -6.31 8.85 0.96
CA ASN A 68 -6.07 9.13 -0.46
C ASN A 68 -7.34 8.82 -1.28
N GLN A 69 -7.22 8.74 -2.61
CA GLN A 69 -8.35 8.52 -3.53
C GLN A 69 -8.07 7.34 -4.48
N LEU A 70 -7.33 6.34 -4.00
CA LEU A 70 -6.94 5.18 -4.79
C LEU A 70 -8.16 4.28 -5.07
N THR A 71 -8.33 3.88 -6.32
CA THR A 71 -9.35 2.90 -6.73
C THR A 71 -8.77 1.50 -6.95
N GLU A 72 -7.45 1.42 -7.16
CA GLU A 72 -6.68 0.19 -7.27
C GLU A 72 -5.27 0.39 -6.72
N VAL A 73 -4.61 -0.71 -6.34
CA VAL A 73 -3.21 -0.75 -5.97
C VAL A 73 -2.63 -2.11 -6.36
N ASP A 74 -1.50 -2.10 -7.07
CA ASP A 74 -0.78 -3.32 -7.45
C ASP A 74 0.38 -3.55 -6.46
N LEU A 75 0.34 -4.68 -5.78
CA LEU A 75 1.33 -5.11 -4.77
C LEU A 75 2.08 -6.38 -5.19
N SER A 76 2.01 -6.76 -6.48
CA SER A 76 2.59 -8.00 -7.01
C SER A 76 4.10 -8.13 -6.79
N ASP A 77 4.83 -7.01 -6.79
CA ASP A 77 6.28 -6.97 -6.57
C ASP A 77 6.69 -6.77 -5.09
N ASN A 78 5.74 -6.49 -4.18
CA ASN A 78 6.02 -6.03 -2.82
C ASN A 78 5.94 -7.16 -1.79
N SER A 79 6.54 -8.32 -2.12
CA SER A 79 6.42 -9.54 -1.31
C SER A 79 6.90 -9.43 0.13
N LEU A 80 7.81 -8.50 0.44
CA LEU A 80 8.41 -8.35 1.77
C LEU A 80 7.69 -7.38 2.71
N LEU A 81 6.50 -6.87 2.33
CA LEU A 81 5.71 -5.96 3.15
C LEU A 81 5.41 -6.53 4.53
N GLN A 82 5.71 -5.73 5.55
CA GLN A 82 5.44 -6.02 6.95
C GLN A 82 4.28 -5.18 7.49
N LEU A 83 4.12 -3.97 6.94
CA LEU A 83 3.02 -3.07 7.24
C LEU A 83 2.41 -2.56 5.94
N LEU A 84 1.09 -2.70 5.82
CA LEU A 84 0.30 -2.12 4.76
C LEU A 84 -0.92 -1.40 5.34
N SER A 85 -1.09 -0.14 4.97
CA SER A 85 -2.23 0.67 5.39
C SER A 85 -2.76 1.43 4.18
N LEU A 86 -4.02 1.19 3.89
CA LEU A 86 -4.76 1.69 2.74
C LEU A 86 -6.12 2.29 3.19
N VAL A 87 -6.23 2.64 4.47
CA VAL A 87 -7.45 3.13 5.10
C VAL A 87 -7.94 4.41 4.41
N ASN A 88 -9.26 4.61 4.32
CA ASN A 88 -9.85 5.81 3.70
C ASN A 88 -9.36 6.02 2.25
N ASN A 89 -9.65 5.06 1.39
CA ASN A 89 -9.44 5.16 -0.05
C ASN A 89 -10.78 4.84 -0.77
N SER A 90 -10.72 4.48 -2.05
CA SER A 90 -11.89 4.10 -2.85
C SER A 90 -11.65 2.77 -3.57
N LEU A 91 -10.88 1.86 -2.95
CA LEU A 91 -10.53 0.56 -3.50
C LEU A 91 -11.77 -0.32 -3.62
N THR A 92 -12.01 -0.89 -4.80
CA THR A 92 -13.13 -1.84 -5.02
C THR A 92 -12.69 -3.29 -5.07
N SER A 93 -11.37 -3.53 -5.16
CA SER A 93 -10.74 -4.83 -5.05
C SER A 93 -9.34 -4.68 -4.47
N LEU A 94 -8.87 -5.70 -3.74
CA LEU A 94 -7.50 -5.76 -3.26
C LEU A 94 -7.00 -7.20 -3.33
N ASP A 95 -5.80 -7.39 -3.91
CA ASP A 95 -5.08 -8.65 -3.92
C ASP A 95 -3.76 -8.49 -3.17
N ILE A 96 -3.62 -9.20 -2.05
CA ILE A 96 -2.38 -9.29 -1.26
C ILE A 96 -1.83 -10.72 -1.25
N SER A 97 -2.28 -11.59 -2.17
CA SER A 97 -1.84 -12.98 -2.24
C SER A 97 -0.34 -13.14 -2.61
N SER A 98 0.25 -12.14 -3.28
CA SER A 98 1.69 -12.03 -3.57
C SER A 98 2.54 -11.59 -2.38
N VAL A 99 1.93 -11.03 -1.33
CA VAL A 99 2.63 -10.67 -0.10
C VAL A 99 2.98 -11.96 0.65
N ALA A 100 4.24 -12.09 1.07
CA ALA A 100 4.87 -13.40 1.30
C ALA A 100 4.18 -14.28 2.37
N SER A 101 3.63 -13.71 3.44
CA SER A 101 2.84 -14.44 4.45
C SER A 101 2.12 -13.51 5.44
N SER A 102 1.18 -14.05 6.21
CA SER A 102 0.54 -13.33 7.33
C SER A 102 1.50 -13.07 8.50
N ILE A 103 2.51 -13.93 8.70
CA ILE A 103 3.56 -13.73 9.70
C ILE A 103 4.43 -12.53 9.33
N GLN A 104 4.71 -12.37 8.03
CA GLN A 104 5.48 -11.24 7.55
C GLN A 104 4.67 -9.95 7.60
N LEU A 105 3.46 -9.94 7.03
CA LEU A 105 2.54 -8.81 7.06
C LEU A 105 1.86 -8.69 8.43
N ASN A 106 2.63 -8.21 9.41
CA ASN A 106 2.18 -8.11 10.79
C ASN A 106 1.07 -7.07 11.00
N THR A 107 1.00 -6.04 10.16
CA THR A 107 0.05 -4.94 10.26
C THR A 107 -0.62 -4.74 8.91
N PHE A 108 -1.95 -4.82 8.91
CA PHE A 108 -2.77 -4.61 7.73
C PHE A 108 -4.02 -3.84 8.15
N ALA A 109 -4.28 -2.71 7.49
CA ALA A 109 -5.45 -1.88 7.70
C ALA A 109 -6.01 -1.42 6.34
N ILE A 110 -7.31 -1.61 6.13
CA ILE A 110 -7.99 -1.36 4.85
C ILE A 110 -9.38 -0.75 5.02
N GLU A 111 -9.76 -0.39 6.24
CA GLU A 111 -11.09 0.16 6.55
C GLU A 111 -11.45 1.37 5.68
N ASN A 112 -12.76 1.61 5.54
CA ASN A 112 -13.34 2.67 4.73
C ASN A 112 -12.88 2.60 3.28
N ASN A 113 -13.04 1.42 2.68
CA ASN A 113 -12.96 1.22 1.24
C ASN A 113 -14.23 0.51 0.76
N PRO A 114 -14.73 0.79 -0.46
CA PRO A 114 -15.89 0.11 -1.03
C PRO A 114 -15.56 -1.31 -1.53
N LEU A 115 -14.90 -2.09 -0.67
CA LEU A 115 -14.55 -3.48 -0.90
C LEU A 115 -15.73 -4.40 -0.57
N THR A 116 -15.62 -5.62 -1.08
CA THR A 116 -16.42 -6.76 -0.60
C THR A 116 -15.55 -7.99 -0.38
N CYS A 117 -14.34 -8.00 -0.94
CA CYS A 117 -13.44 -9.12 -0.92
C CYS A 117 -11.99 -8.66 -1.00
N ILE A 118 -11.15 -9.27 -0.18
CA ILE A 118 -9.70 -9.10 -0.14
C ILE A 118 -9.09 -10.45 -0.46
N LYS A 119 -8.39 -10.54 -1.59
CA LYS A 119 -7.74 -11.78 -2.02
C LYS A 119 -6.46 -12.00 -1.23
N VAL A 120 -6.35 -13.16 -0.61
CA VAL A 120 -5.20 -13.61 0.19
C VAL A 120 -4.71 -14.96 -0.34
N ASN A 121 -3.48 -15.33 0.00
CA ASN A 121 -2.98 -16.67 -0.31
C ASN A 121 -3.47 -17.72 0.70
N ALA A 122 -3.24 -19.00 0.39
CA ALA A 122 -3.68 -20.12 1.22
C ALA A 122 -3.05 -20.14 2.61
N GLU A 123 -1.83 -19.62 2.78
CA GLU A 123 -1.18 -19.53 4.09
C GLU A 123 -1.90 -18.51 4.97
N MET A 124 -2.09 -17.29 4.46
CA MET A 124 -2.81 -16.23 5.14
C MET A 124 -4.25 -16.62 5.49
N PHE A 125 -4.98 -17.24 4.57
CA PHE A 125 -6.38 -17.62 4.78
C PHE A 125 -6.57 -18.57 5.98
N ASN A 126 -5.58 -19.41 6.27
CA ASN A 126 -5.64 -20.35 7.40
C ASN A 126 -5.25 -19.70 8.74
N ASP A 127 -4.60 -18.54 8.72
CA ASP A 127 -4.10 -17.84 9.91
C ASP A 127 -4.15 -16.32 9.70
N ILE A 128 -5.39 -15.80 9.57
CA ILE A 128 -5.63 -14.36 9.48
C ILE A 128 -5.34 -13.73 10.85
N PRO A 129 -4.38 -12.80 10.94
CA PRO A 129 -4.02 -12.23 12.22
C PRO A 129 -5.13 -11.37 12.81
N SER A 130 -5.39 -11.51 14.11
CA SER A 130 -6.48 -10.80 14.80
C SER A 130 -6.33 -9.28 14.85
N GLN A 131 -5.11 -8.76 14.66
CA GLN A 131 -4.83 -7.33 14.62
C GLN A 131 -5.04 -6.70 13.24
N TRP A 132 -5.29 -7.50 12.20
CA TRP A 132 -5.66 -6.96 10.89
C TRP A 132 -7.05 -6.33 10.97
N THR A 133 -7.19 -5.16 10.35
CA THR A 133 -8.42 -4.39 10.39
C THR A 133 -8.96 -4.18 8.97
N LYS A 134 -10.28 -4.28 8.84
CA LYS A 134 -11.06 -4.18 7.61
C LYS A 134 -12.51 -3.82 7.97
N ASP A 135 -13.31 -3.43 6.99
CA ASP A 135 -14.73 -3.18 7.22
C ASP A 135 -15.47 -4.51 7.55
N GLU A 136 -16.65 -4.41 8.17
CA GLU A 136 -17.39 -5.60 8.63
C GLU A 136 -17.84 -6.46 7.44
N GLU A 137 -18.21 -5.80 6.34
CA GLU A 137 -18.73 -6.37 5.11
C GLU A 137 -17.66 -7.08 4.25
N ASP A 138 -16.39 -6.72 4.44
CA ASP A 138 -15.27 -7.29 3.69
C ASP A 138 -15.03 -8.74 4.08
N ILE A 139 -14.66 -9.60 3.12
CA ILE A 139 -14.20 -10.96 3.42
C ILE A 139 -12.78 -11.18 2.93
N PHE A 140 -12.00 -11.97 3.66
CA PHE A 140 -10.79 -12.57 3.11
C PHE A 140 -11.17 -13.82 2.32
N ALA A 141 -10.63 -13.98 1.12
CA ALA A 141 -10.88 -15.16 0.28
C ALA A 141 -9.67 -15.51 -0.56
N LEU A 142 -9.61 -16.76 -1.05
CA LEU A 142 -8.57 -17.19 -1.99
C LEU A 142 -8.81 -16.67 -3.41
N GLU A 143 -10.07 -16.38 -3.74
CA GLU A 143 -10.51 -15.81 -5.01
C GLU A 143 -11.66 -14.82 -4.75
N CYS A 144 -11.61 -13.67 -5.40
CA CYS A 144 -12.70 -12.68 -5.41
C CYS A 144 -13.39 -12.75 -6.78
N ASN A 145 -14.73 -12.83 -6.79
CA ASN A 145 -15.55 -12.94 -8.02
C ASN A 145 -16.25 -11.62 -8.35
#